data_AF-A0AAP0GK55-F1
#
_entry.id   AF-A0AAP0GK55-F1
#
_cell.length_a   1.000
_cell.length_b   1.000
_cell.length_c   1.000
_cell.angle_alpha   90.00
_cell.angle_beta   90.00
_cell.angle_gamma   90.00
#
_symmetry.space_group_name_H-M   'P 1'
#
loop_
_entity.id
_entity.type
_entity.pdbx_description
1 polymer ?
#
loop_
_entity_poly.entity_id
_entity_poly.type
_entity_poly.pdbx_seq_one_letter_code
_entity_poly.pdbx_strand_id
1 'polypeptide(L)'
;MASPIKTIVILVQENRSFDHMLGYMKSINPEIDGVTGKESNLLSTTNHDSKRLFHANKAGFIQPDPGHSFEATYEQIFGVEWSESARCPTTPTMDGFAQQAEKVQEGLSEVVMSGFDPDSLPVYKELISEFAVCDRWFSSIPTLTQPNRLYVHSATSYGATTNDNKMMIEGYPQKTIFESVEDGGFSFGIYYQLPPSTLFYRNLRKLKYIDNFHQFDLHFKRHCKEGKLPNYVVVEQRYIGIKSLPGNDDHPSHDVSDGQKFVKEVYEALRSSPQWNELLFVVVYDEHGGFYDHVPTPNVGVPNPDGRVGPAPYNFQFDRLGVRVPAILVSPWIERGTGK
;
A
#
# COMPACT_ATOMS: atom_id res chain seq x y z
N MET A 1 2.37 -28.22 -14.11
CA MET A 1 0.89 -28.09 -14.19
C MET A 1 0.58 -26.62 -14.38
N ALA A 2 -0.42 -26.27 -15.19
CA ALA A 2 -0.88 -24.88 -15.28
C ALA A 2 -1.46 -24.45 -13.92
N SER A 3 -1.28 -23.18 -13.55
CA SER A 3 -1.86 -22.63 -12.31
C SER A 3 -3.39 -22.76 -12.33
N PRO A 4 -4.04 -23.12 -11.21
CA PRO A 4 -5.50 -23.16 -11.13
C PRO A 4 -6.14 -21.76 -11.13
N ILE A 5 -5.35 -20.71 -10.90
CA ILE A 5 -5.83 -19.33 -10.81
C ILE A 5 -6.15 -18.79 -12.20
N LYS A 6 -7.38 -18.30 -12.38
CA LYS A 6 -7.88 -17.66 -13.60
C LYS A 6 -8.30 -16.21 -13.40
N THR A 7 -8.60 -15.83 -12.15
CA THR A 7 -8.96 -14.45 -11.78
C THR A 7 -8.07 -13.96 -10.64
N ILE A 8 -7.48 -12.78 -10.83
CA ILE A 8 -6.74 -12.05 -9.81
C ILE A 8 -7.55 -10.81 -9.44
N VAL A 9 -7.79 -10.62 -8.15
CA VAL A 9 -8.49 -9.46 -7.60
C VAL A 9 -7.49 -8.64 -6.79
N ILE A 10 -7.31 -7.37 -7.15
CA ILE A 10 -6.39 -6.45 -6.51
C ILE A 10 -7.18 -5.39 -5.75
N LEU A 11 -6.84 -5.21 -4.47
CA LEU A 11 -7.30 -4.12 -3.61
C LEU A 11 -6.09 -3.42 -3.00
N VAL A 12 -5.99 -2.11 -3.21
CA VAL A 12 -4.87 -1.28 -2.72
C VAL A 12 -5.39 -0.29 -1.67
N GLN A 13 -5.08 -0.56 -0.41
CA GLN A 13 -5.28 0.32 0.75
C GLN A 13 -4.24 1.45 0.79
N GLU A 14 -4.41 2.41 1.69
CA GLU A 14 -3.63 3.65 1.74
C GLU A 14 -2.82 3.81 3.03
N ASN A 15 -1.58 4.30 2.86
CA ASN A 15 -0.84 5.03 3.87
C ASN A 15 -0.62 4.29 5.20
N ARG A 16 -0.15 3.04 5.13
CA ARG A 16 0.20 2.25 6.32
C ARG A 16 1.44 1.39 6.10
N SER A 17 2.39 1.48 7.03
CA SER A 17 3.54 0.58 7.06
C SER A 17 3.13 -0.84 7.49
N PHE A 18 3.99 -1.83 7.20
CA PHE A 18 3.78 -3.20 7.66
C PHE A 18 3.73 -3.27 9.18
N ASP A 19 4.72 -2.68 9.89
CA ASP A 19 4.75 -2.77 11.35
C ASP A 19 3.60 -2.03 12.05
N HIS A 20 3.05 -1.01 11.40
CA HIS A 20 1.91 -0.27 11.91
C HIS A 20 0.63 -1.12 11.91
N MET A 21 0.37 -1.90 10.86
CA MET A 21 -0.86 -2.72 10.76
C MET A 21 -0.65 -4.15 11.23
N LEU A 22 0.44 -4.78 10.80
CA LEU A 22 0.66 -6.23 10.93
C LEU A 22 1.83 -6.57 11.84
N GLY A 23 2.64 -5.60 12.27
CA GLY A 23 3.86 -5.85 13.03
C GLY A 23 3.63 -6.69 14.30
N TYR A 24 2.61 -6.36 15.10
CA TYR A 24 2.28 -7.11 16.31
C TYR A 24 1.57 -8.44 16.06
N MET A 25 1.15 -8.71 14.81
CA MET A 25 0.60 -10.02 14.43
C MET A 25 1.67 -11.12 14.50
N LYS A 26 2.95 -10.78 14.72
CA LYS A 26 4.02 -11.74 15.05
C LYS A 26 3.72 -12.59 16.28
N SER A 27 2.91 -12.06 17.21
CA SER A 27 2.41 -12.84 18.35
C SER A 27 1.46 -13.99 17.94
N ILE A 28 0.88 -13.92 16.75
CA ILE A 28 -0.09 -14.88 16.20
C ILE A 28 0.59 -15.77 15.16
N ASN A 29 1.37 -15.17 14.26
CA ASN A 29 2.18 -15.86 13.27
C ASN A 29 3.67 -15.51 13.48
N PRO A 30 4.42 -16.31 14.26
CA PRO A 30 5.82 -16.02 14.58
C PRO A 30 6.78 -16.03 13.39
N GLU A 31 6.37 -16.58 12.25
CA GLU A 31 7.20 -16.63 11.03
C GLU A 31 7.32 -15.27 10.34
N ILE A 32 6.37 -14.35 10.59
CA ILE A 32 6.44 -13.01 9.99
C ILE A 32 7.53 -12.17 10.67
N ASP A 33 8.23 -11.38 9.86
CA ASP A 33 9.20 -10.40 10.33
C ASP A 33 8.52 -9.13 10.88
N GLY A 34 7.73 -9.28 11.95
CA GLY A 34 7.09 -8.18 12.68
C GLY A 34 7.85 -7.72 13.93
N VAL A 35 7.22 -6.83 14.69
CA VAL A 35 7.79 -6.17 15.89
C VAL A 35 7.49 -6.90 17.20
N THR A 36 8.28 -6.59 18.22
CA THR A 36 8.15 -7.13 19.58
C THR A 36 7.99 -6.05 20.65
N GLY A 37 8.01 -4.77 20.25
CA GLY A 37 8.01 -3.61 21.15
C GLY A 37 9.40 -3.25 21.69
N LYS A 38 10.45 -3.89 21.16
CA LYS A 38 11.87 -3.58 21.47
C LYS A 38 12.47 -2.63 20.45
N GLU A 39 11.86 -2.56 19.28
CA GLU A 39 12.21 -1.67 18.17
C GLU A 39 12.00 -0.23 18.62
N SER A 40 12.90 0.68 18.25
CA SER A 40 12.87 2.05 18.75
C SER A 40 13.55 3.04 17.81
N ASN A 41 13.16 4.30 17.92
CA ASN A 41 13.87 5.44 17.35
C ASN A 41 14.23 6.42 18.47
N LEU A 42 15.30 7.17 18.28
CA LEU A 42 15.57 8.36 19.08
C LEU A 42 14.74 9.52 18.53
N LEU A 43 14.29 10.42 19.41
CA LEU A 43 13.59 11.63 18.99
C LEU A 43 14.50 12.56 18.15
N SER A 44 15.81 12.44 18.33
CA SER A 44 16.81 13.05 17.45
C SER A 44 17.90 12.05 17.12
N THR A 45 18.18 11.87 15.83
CA THR A 45 19.19 10.94 15.32
C THR A 45 20.62 11.42 15.59
N THR A 46 20.80 12.73 15.86
CA THR A 46 22.10 13.35 16.14
C THR A 46 22.35 13.58 17.63
N ASN A 47 21.31 13.54 18.47
CA ASN A 47 21.43 13.67 19.92
C ASN A 47 21.14 12.34 20.63
N HIS A 48 22.19 11.64 21.04
CA HIS A 48 22.11 10.34 21.72
C HIS A 48 21.44 10.38 23.10
N ASP A 49 21.34 11.56 23.73
CA ASP A 49 20.64 11.76 25.00
C ASP A 49 19.15 12.10 24.82
N SER A 50 18.68 12.19 23.57
CA SER A 50 17.27 12.47 23.28
C SER A 50 16.34 11.32 23.73
N LYS A 51 15.05 11.65 23.91
CA LYS A 51 14.02 10.67 24.31
C LYS A 51 14.04 9.50 23.32
N ARG A 52 14.13 8.28 23.84
CA ARG A 52 13.94 7.05 23.06
C ARG A 52 12.47 6.68 23.05
N LEU A 53 11.91 6.49 21.86
CA LEU A 53 10.55 6.00 21.66
C LEU A 53 10.61 4.55 21.20
N PHE A 54 10.07 3.66 22.02
CA PHE A 54 9.86 2.27 21.66
C PHE A 54 8.57 2.14 20.85
N HIS A 55 8.57 1.25 19.86
CA HIS A 55 7.37 0.95 19.12
C HIS A 55 6.31 0.38 20.07
N ALA A 56 5.10 0.92 20.07
CA ALA A 56 4.03 0.54 21.01
C ALA A 56 2.80 -0.02 20.28
N ASN A 57 2.04 -0.92 20.91
CA ASN A 57 0.77 -1.45 20.36
C ASN A 57 -0.42 -0.55 20.74
N LYS A 58 -0.30 0.75 20.50
CA LYS A 58 -1.25 1.78 20.95
C LYS A 58 -1.78 2.65 19.81
N ALA A 59 -1.70 2.18 18.57
CA ALA A 59 -2.25 2.92 17.45
C ALA A 59 -3.75 3.19 17.65
N GLY A 60 -4.18 4.39 17.25
CA GLY A 60 -5.53 4.89 17.42
C GLY A 60 -5.82 5.96 16.39
N PHE A 61 -6.70 6.91 16.74
CA PHE A 61 -7.01 8.02 15.86
C PHE A 61 -5.78 8.89 15.58
N ILE A 62 -5.60 9.28 14.31
CA ILE A 62 -4.42 10.02 13.85
C ILE A 62 -4.85 11.37 13.27
N GLN A 63 -4.32 12.44 13.85
CA GLN A 63 -4.37 13.78 13.29
C GLN A 63 -3.22 14.61 13.89
N PRO A 64 -2.40 15.31 13.09
CA PRO A 64 -2.44 15.40 11.62
C PRO A 64 -1.94 14.11 10.94
N ASP A 65 -2.10 14.06 9.62
CA ASP A 65 -1.50 13.02 8.77
C ASP A 65 0.04 13.10 8.84
N PRO A 66 0.76 11.99 9.12
CA PRO A 66 2.22 12.03 9.21
C PRO A 66 2.89 12.39 7.90
N GLY A 67 4.13 12.85 7.97
CA GLY A 67 4.90 13.19 6.76
C GLY A 67 5.21 11.94 5.94
N HIS A 68 4.85 11.94 4.65
CA HIS A 68 5.12 10.83 3.73
C HIS A 68 5.52 11.34 2.33
N SER A 69 5.97 12.60 2.24
CA SER A 69 6.62 13.13 1.04
C SER A 69 7.95 12.41 0.75
N PHE A 70 8.53 12.68 -0.41
CA PHE A 70 9.85 12.17 -0.76
C PHE A 70 10.92 12.54 0.28
N GLU A 71 10.94 13.79 0.74
CA GLU A 71 11.90 14.28 1.75
C GLU A 71 11.63 13.71 3.13
N ALA A 72 10.35 13.65 3.54
CA ALA A 72 9.98 13.05 4.82
C ALA A 72 10.40 11.57 4.85
N THR A 73 10.09 10.83 3.79
CA THR A 73 10.45 9.42 3.65
C THR A 73 11.96 9.22 3.63
N TYR A 74 12.70 10.13 2.97
CA TYR A 74 14.15 10.11 3.00
C TYR A 74 14.70 10.28 4.42
N GLU A 75 14.21 11.27 5.17
CA GLU A 75 14.62 11.48 6.56
C GLU A 75 14.28 10.28 7.45
N GLN A 76 13.10 9.69 7.28
CA GLN A 76 12.66 8.51 8.02
C GLN A 76 13.60 7.31 7.80
N ILE A 77 13.96 7.06 6.54
CA ILE A 77 14.79 5.92 6.14
C ILE A 77 16.27 6.10 6.57
N PHE A 78 16.81 7.31 6.46
CA PHE A 78 18.25 7.56 6.61
C PHE A 78 18.65 8.35 7.86
N GLY A 79 17.68 8.82 8.63
CA GLY A 79 17.90 9.60 9.83
C GLY A 79 18.44 11.02 9.61
N VAL A 80 18.55 11.46 8.35
CA VAL A 80 19.08 12.78 7.98
C VAL A 80 18.17 13.46 6.97
N GLU A 81 18.04 14.78 7.07
CA GLU A 81 17.21 15.56 6.15
C GLU A 81 17.70 15.43 4.71
N TRP A 82 16.76 15.43 3.77
CA TRP A 82 17.08 15.47 2.35
C TRP A 82 17.68 16.83 1.96
N SER A 83 18.65 16.82 1.04
CA SER A 83 19.14 18.03 0.36
C SER A 83 19.56 17.71 -1.07
N GLU A 84 19.64 18.72 -1.94
CA GLU A 84 20.08 18.54 -3.33
C GLU A 84 21.50 17.96 -3.46
N SER A 85 22.34 18.22 -2.45
CA SER A 85 23.70 17.67 -2.36
C SER A 85 23.79 16.34 -1.62
N ALA A 86 22.67 15.87 -1.07
CA ALA A 86 22.62 14.61 -0.35
C ALA A 86 22.94 13.48 -1.31
N ARG A 87 24.11 12.86 -1.10
CA ARG A 87 24.40 11.55 -1.67
C ARG A 87 23.53 10.57 -0.92
N CYS A 88 22.79 9.72 -1.65
CA CYS A 88 21.99 8.68 -1.01
C CYS A 88 22.90 7.83 -0.11
N PRO A 89 22.67 7.76 1.22
CA PRO A 89 23.43 6.90 2.10
C PRO A 89 23.24 5.46 1.64
N THR A 90 24.31 4.66 1.70
CA THR A 90 24.26 3.28 1.25
C THR A 90 23.48 2.38 2.20
N THR A 91 23.22 2.82 3.43
CA THR A 91 22.58 1.99 4.46
C THR A 91 21.31 2.69 4.98
N PRO A 92 20.12 2.11 4.72
CA PRO A 92 18.86 2.59 5.31
C PRO A 92 18.80 2.17 6.78
N THR A 93 18.90 3.12 7.70
CA THR A 93 18.96 2.93 9.15
C THR A 93 17.59 2.76 9.80
N MET A 94 16.54 3.30 9.17
CA MET A 94 15.16 3.30 9.67
C MET A 94 15.02 3.97 11.06
N ASP A 95 15.85 4.98 11.35
CA ASP A 95 15.95 5.62 12.67
C ASP A 95 15.38 7.04 12.74
N GLY A 96 14.92 7.60 11.62
CA GLY A 96 14.47 8.98 11.51
C GLY A 96 12.97 9.21 11.69
N PHE A 97 12.17 8.17 11.91
CA PHE A 97 10.70 8.29 11.95
C PHE A 97 10.22 9.17 13.10
N ALA A 98 10.73 8.93 14.30
CA ALA A 98 10.38 9.76 15.46
C ALA A 98 10.81 11.22 15.27
N GLN A 99 12.02 11.46 14.75
CA GLN A 99 12.54 12.81 14.51
C GLN A 99 11.70 13.56 13.48
N GLN A 100 11.41 12.93 12.34
CA GLN A 100 10.65 13.55 11.26
C GLN A 100 9.22 13.88 11.71
N ALA A 101 8.58 12.94 12.43
CA ALA A 101 7.23 13.14 12.95
C ALA A 101 7.16 14.29 13.97
N GLU A 102 8.12 14.37 14.88
CA GLU A 102 8.16 15.43 15.91
C GLU A 102 8.30 16.83 15.29
N LYS A 103 8.98 16.96 14.15
CA LYS A 103 9.07 18.22 13.39
C LYS A 103 7.74 18.63 12.74
N VAL A 104 6.92 17.66 12.36
CA VAL A 104 5.58 17.93 11.79
C VAL A 104 4.67 18.47 12.89
N GLN A 105 4.63 17.80 14.04
CA GLN A 105 3.91 18.26 15.22
C GLN A 105 4.48 17.61 16.49
N GLU A 106 4.64 18.41 17.55
CA GLU A 106 5.04 17.90 18.87
C GLU A 106 4.13 16.75 19.32
N GLY A 107 4.73 15.64 19.74
CA GLY A 107 4.02 14.43 20.16
C GLY A 107 3.56 13.49 19.04
N LEU A 108 3.64 13.90 17.76
CA LEU A 108 3.28 13.01 16.64
C LEU A 108 4.22 11.81 16.54
N SER A 109 5.44 11.92 17.07
CA SER A 109 6.39 10.80 17.17
C SER A 109 5.82 9.59 17.92
N GLU A 110 4.98 9.79 18.94
CA GLU A 110 4.33 8.68 19.67
C GLU A 110 3.30 7.94 18.80
N VAL A 111 2.63 8.67 17.91
CA VAL A 111 1.64 8.12 16.97
C VAL A 111 2.33 7.34 15.85
N VAL A 112 3.37 7.92 15.25
CA VAL A 112 4.16 7.29 14.17
C VAL A 112 4.90 6.03 14.66
N MET A 113 5.36 6.05 15.91
CA MET A 113 6.00 4.90 16.58
C MET A 113 4.98 3.97 17.26
N SER A 114 3.72 3.95 16.83
CA SER A 114 2.72 3.03 17.36
C SER A 114 2.11 2.20 16.24
N GLY A 115 1.95 0.89 16.47
CA GLY A 115 1.18 -0.02 15.63
C GLY A 115 -0.09 -0.49 16.33
N PHE A 116 -0.96 -1.15 15.57
CA PHE A 116 -2.21 -1.67 16.07
C PHE A 116 -2.00 -2.92 16.92
N ASP A 117 -2.76 -3.00 18.01
CA ASP A 117 -2.95 -4.26 18.71
C ASP A 117 -3.71 -5.25 17.78
N PRO A 118 -3.29 -6.52 17.70
CA PRO A 118 -3.96 -7.51 16.86
C PRO A 118 -5.47 -7.60 17.03
N ASP A 119 -5.99 -7.40 18.24
CA ASP A 119 -7.43 -7.47 18.53
C ASP A 119 -8.20 -6.26 17.99
N SER A 120 -7.50 -5.17 17.66
CA SER A 120 -8.09 -3.98 17.02
C SER A 120 -8.32 -4.16 15.52
N LEU A 121 -7.66 -5.15 14.90
CA LEU A 121 -7.74 -5.46 13.47
C LEU A 121 -8.22 -6.90 13.24
N PRO A 122 -9.46 -7.25 13.64
CA PRO A 122 -9.92 -8.64 13.67
C PRO A 122 -9.99 -9.28 12.28
N VAL A 123 -10.22 -8.50 11.21
CA VAL A 123 -10.27 -9.04 9.84
C VAL A 123 -8.86 -9.43 9.40
N TYR A 124 -7.87 -8.57 9.61
CA TYR A 124 -6.47 -8.91 9.28
C TYR A 124 -5.92 -10.01 10.19
N LYS A 125 -6.26 -10.00 11.48
CA LYS A 125 -5.94 -11.09 12.40
C LYS A 125 -6.37 -12.45 11.85
N GLU A 126 -7.60 -12.55 11.35
CA GLU A 126 -8.13 -13.78 10.76
C GLU A 126 -7.44 -14.11 9.43
N LEU A 127 -7.32 -13.15 8.51
CA LEU A 127 -6.71 -13.38 7.20
C LEU A 127 -5.26 -13.86 7.29
N ILE A 128 -4.48 -13.32 8.22
CA ILE A 128 -3.08 -13.70 8.44
C ILE A 128 -2.97 -15.10 9.05
N SER A 129 -3.95 -15.49 9.86
CA SER A 129 -4.01 -16.85 10.44
C SER A 129 -4.39 -17.89 9.39
N GLU A 130 -5.17 -17.49 8.36
CA GLU A 130 -5.72 -18.40 7.36
C GLU A 130 -4.96 -18.43 6.03
N PHE A 131 -4.23 -17.38 5.69
CA PHE A 131 -3.63 -17.21 4.37
C PHE A 131 -2.19 -16.70 4.45
N ALA A 132 -1.66 -16.22 3.32
CA ALA A 132 -0.26 -15.82 3.23
C ALA A 132 -0.07 -14.33 3.45
N VAL A 133 1.04 -14.01 4.14
CA VAL A 133 1.52 -12.64 4.33
C VAL A 133 2.90 -12.52 3.72
N CYS A 134 3.09 -11.50 2.87
CA CYS A 134 4.41 -11.16 2.35
C CYS A 134 5.05 -10.12 3.28
N ASP A 135 6.00 -10.53 4.10
CA ASP A 135 6.70 -9.66 5.07
C ASP A 135 7.94 -8.96 4.48
N ARG A 136 8.13 -9.04 3.17
CA ARG A 136 9.14 -8.32 2.38
C ARG A 136 8.52 -7.63 1.16
N TRP A 137 7.30 -7.11 1.31
CA TRP A 137 6.62 -6.30 0.29
C TRP A 137 6.85 -4.81 0.56
N PHE A 138 7.52 -4.12 -0.35
CA PHE A 138 7.90 -2.71 -0.21
C PHE A 138 7.08 -1.84 -1.16
N SER A 139 6.77 -0.60 -0.75
CA SER A 139 6.27 0.38 -1.72
C SER A 139 7.29 0.58 -2.83
N SER A 140 6.81 0.79 -4.05
CA SER A 140 7.67 0.73 -5.23
C SER A 140 8.71 1.85 -5.24
N ILE A 141 8.37 3.00 -4.66
CA ILE A 141 9.28 4.13 -4.50
C ILE A 141 9.03 4.89 -3.18
N PRO A 142 10.05 5.57 -2.60
CA PRO A 142 9.95 6.26 -1.31
C PRO A 142 9.24 7.62 -1.45
N THR A 143 7.94 7.63 -1.76
CA THR A 143 7.13 8.85 -1.88
C THR A 143 5.63 8.54 -1.77
N LEU A 144 4.81 9.56 -2.05
CA LEU A 144 3.36 9.63 -1.98
C LEU A 144 2.62 8.54 -2.78
N THR A 145 1.32 8.44 -2.46
CA THR A 145 0.29 7.57 -3.03
C THR A 145 0.30 7.42 -4.55
N GLN A 146 0.17 8.52 -5.32
CA GLN A 146 -0.14 8.40 -6.75
C GLN A 146 0.98 7.75 -7.55
N PRO A 147 2.26 8.15 -7.39
CA PRO A 147 3.36 7.41 -7.98
C PRO A 147 3.37 5.91 -7.65
N ASN A 148 3.13 5.53 -6.39
CA ASN A 148 3.10 4.12 -5.99
C ASN A 148 1.91 3.35 -6.59
N ARG A 149 0.70 3.94 -6.62
CA ARG A 149 -0.47 3.37 -7.32
C ARG A 149 -0.22 3.20 -8.82
N LEU A 150 0.57 4.08 -9.44
CA LEU A 150 0.96 3.92 -10.84
C LEU A 150 1.84 2.66 -11.07
N TYR A 151 2.73 2.35 -10.13
CA TYR A 151 3.53 1.12 -10.21
C TYR A 151 2.68 -0.15 -10.18
N VAL A 152 1.60 -0.18 -9.37
CA VAL A 152 0.73 -1.37 -9.23
C VAL A 152 0.21 -1.87 -10.58
N HIS A 153 -0.11 -0.97 -11.52
CA HIS A 153 -0.72 -1.34 -12.80
C HIS A 153 0.15 -1.07 -14.01
N SER A 154 1.34 -0.49 -13.86
CA SER A 154 2.22 -0.21 -15.01
C SER A 154 3.71 -0.46 -14.78
N ALA A 155 4.11 -0.89 -13.57
CA ALA A 155 5.50 -1.09 -13.18
C ALA A 155 6.40 0.15 -13.34
N THR A 156 5.80 1.34 -13.49
CA THR A 156 6.48 2.64 -13.50
C THR A 156 5.51 3.75 -13.07
N SER A 157 6.03 4.83 -12.49
CA SER A 157 5.28 6.07 -12.27
C SER A 157 5.43 7.08 -13.42
N TYR A 158 6.03 6.68 -14.54
CA TYR A 158 6.38 7.55 -15.68
C TYR A 158 7.25 8.74 -15.25
N GLY A 159 8.16 8.51 -14.30
CA GLY A 159 9.04 9.54 -13.75
C GLY A 159 8.40 10.40 -12.66
N ALA A 160 7.13 10.20 -12.29
CA ALA A 160 6.51 10.97 -11.21
C ALA A 160 7.11 10.58 -9.85
N THR A 161 7.49 11.59 -9.07
CA THR A 161 8.00 11.46 -7.69
C THR A 161 7.07 12.11 -6.66
N THR A 162 5.98 12.72 -7.12
CA THR A 162 4.96 13.38 -6.30
C THR A 162 3.59 13.23 -6.98
N ASN A 163 2.52 13.66 -6.31
CA ASN A 163 1.19 13.74 -6.89
C ASN A 163 1.14 14.90 -7.92
N ASP A 164 1.32 14.59 -9.19
CA ASP A 164 1.31 15.58 -10.29
C ASP A 164 -0.11 15.82 -10.80
N ASN A 165 -0.74 16.90 -10.32
CA ASN A 165 -2.09 17.30 -10.71
C ASN A 165 -2.26 17.50 -12.22
N LYS A 166 -1.23 18.03 -12.90
CA LYS A 166 -1.30 18.25 -14.35
C LYS A 166 -1.34 16.91 -15.08
N MET A 167 -0.45 15.98 -14.71
CA MET A 167 -0.42 14.65 -15.30
C MET A 167 -1.66 13.82 -14.97
N MET A 168 -2.23 13.97 -13.78
CA MET A 168 -3.52 13.34 -13.44
C MET A 168 -4.66 13.85 -14.34
N ILE A 169 -4.67 15.14 -14.70
CA ILE A 169 -5.64 15.71 -15.64
C ILE A 169 -5.36 15.27 -17.08
N GLU A 170 -4.12 15.34 -17.55
CA GLU A 170 -3.73 14.98 -18.93
C GLU A 170 -3.80 13.47 -19.21
N GLY A 171 -3.56 12.67 -18.16
CA GLY A 171 -3.48 11.22 -18.19
C GLY A 171 -2.07 10.71 -18.48
N TYR A 172 -1.63 9.77 -17.65
CA TYR A 172 -0.38 9.05 -17.74
C TYR A 172 -0.35 8.13 -18.98
N PRO A 173 0.70 8.20 -19.83
CA PRO A 173 0.68 7.58 -21.15
C PRO A 173 1.32 6.19 -21.22
N GLN A 174 1.92 5.70 -20.12
CA GLN A 174 2.59 4.40 -20.09
C GLN A 174 1.62 3.24 -20.34
N LYS A 175 2.16 2.15 -20.90
CA LYS A 175 1.41 0.90 -21.05
C LYS A 175 1.11 0.32 -19.67
N THR A 176 -0.09 -0.19 -19.50
CA THR A 176 -0.55 -0.81 -18.25
C THR A 176 -0.74 -2.32 -18.40
N ILE A 177 -0.93 -3.00 -17.27
CA ILE A 177 -1.32 -4.42 -17.23
C ILE A 177 -2.68 -4.64 -17.92
N PHE A 178 -3.58 -3.66 -17.92
CA PHE A 178 -4.89 -3.78 -18.57
C PHE A 178 -4.75 -4.02 -20.09
N GLU A 179 -3.82 -3.31 -20.73
CA GLU A 179 -3.48 -3.54 -22.14
C GLU A 179 -2.82 -4.91 -22.34
N SER A 180 -1.88 -5.28 -21.47
CA SER A 180 -1.20 -6.58 -21.57
C SER A 180 -2.15 -7.78 -21.39
N VAL A 181 -3.16 -7.64 -20.52
CA VAL A 181 -4.23 -8.63 -20.32
C VAL A 181 -5.09 -8.75 -21.58
N GLU A 182 -5.52 -7.63 -22.17
CA GLU A 182 -6.29 -7.61 -23.41
C GLU A 182 -5.50 -8.18 -24.60
N ASP A 183 -4.24 -7.77 -24.77
CA ASP A 183 -3.32 -8.29 -25.80
C ASP A 183 -3.14 -9.82 -25.68
N GLY A 184 -3.24 -10.35 -24.45
CA GLY A 184 -3.19 -11.77 -24.14
C GLY A 184 -4.50 -12.54 -24.38
N GLY A 185 -5.56 -11.86 -24.85
CA GLY A 185 -6.89 -12.46 -25.05
C GLY A 185 -7.71 -12.63 -23.77
N PHE A 186 -7.32 -11.95 -22.69
CA PHE A 186 -8.00 -11.96 -21.40
C PHE A 186 -8.79 -10.67 -21.17
N SER A 187 -9.62 -10.68 -20.12
CA SER A 187 -10.48 -9.55 -19.77
C SER A 187 -10.10 -8.93 -18.42
N PHE A 188 -10.44 -7.66 -18.24
CA PHE A 188 -10.31 -6.97 -16.96
C PHE A 188 -11.59 -6.23 -16.56
N GLY A 189 -11.73 -5.91 -15.28
CA GLY A 189 -12.85 -5.11 -14.77
C GLY A 189 -12.45 -4.28 -13.56
N ILE A 190 -12.95 -3.05 -13.50
CA ILE A 190 -12.66 -2.08 -12.44
C ILE A 190 -13.97 -1.82 -11.70
N TYR A 191 -14.01 -2.18 -10.43
CA TYR A 191 -15.18 -2.04 -9.56
C TYR A 191 -14.92 -0.94 -8.55
N TYR A 192 -15.67 0.15 -8.63
CA TYR A 192 -15.32 1.38 -7.91
C TYR A 192 -16.49 1.94 -7.09
N GLN A 193 -16.18 2.54 -5.94
CA GLN A 193 -17.15 3.27 -5.10
C GLN A 193 -17.13 4.78 -5.33
N LEU A 194 -15.99 5.32 -5.76
CA LEU A 194 -15.78 6.71 -6.22
C LEU A 194 -15.02 6.70 -7.55
N PRO A 195 -15.00 7.81 -8.33
CA PRO A 195 -14.27 7.87 -9.59
C PRO A 195 -12.86 7.24 -9.45
N PRO A 196 -12.58 6.15 -10.19
CA PRO A 196 -11.45 5.29 -9.87
C PRO A 196 -10.11 5.92 -10.25
N SER A 197 -9.08 5.65 -9.45
CA SER A 197 -7.72 6.15 -9.68
C SER A 197 -7.12 5.63 -10.99
N THR A 198 -7.59 4.48 -11.48
CA THR A 198 -7.20 3.94 -12.80
C THR A 198 -7.51 4.89 -13.96
N LEU A 199 -8.43 5.85 -13.82
CA LEU A 199 -8.66 6.88 -14.84
C LEU A 199 -7.49 7.87 -14.96
N PHE A 200 -6.49 7.84 -14.08
CA PHE A 200 -5.25 8.59 -14.29
C PHE A 200 -4.42 8.02 -15.45
N TYR A 201 -4.64 6.78 -15.87
CA TYR A 201 -4.07 6.27 -17.12
C TYR A 201 -4.84 6.79 -18.32
N ARG A 202 -4.16 7.49 -19.23
CA ARG A 202 -4.78 8.08 -20.43
C ARG A 202 -5.47 7.03 -21.29
N ASN A 203 -4.90 5.82 -21.37
CA ASN A 203 -5.45 4.76 -22.21
C ASN A 203 -6.80 4.24 -21.71
N LEU A 204 -7.01 4.19 -20.38
CA LEU A 204 -8.26 3.72 -19.78
C LEU A 204 -9.44 4.68 -19.96
N ARG A 205 -9.20 5.89 -20.50
CA ARG A 205 -10.25 6.87 -20.85
C ARG A 205 -10.86 6.65 -22.23
N LYS A 206 -10.37 5.68 -23.00
CA LYS A 206 -10.91 5.36 -24.34
C LYS A 206 -12.29 4.74 -24.21
N LEU A 207 -13.22 5.14 -25.09
CA LEU A 207 -14.61 4.65 -25.10
C LEU A 207 -14.74 3.12 -25.16
N LYS A 208 -13.78 2.42 -25.77
CA LYS A 208 -13.80 0.95 -25.85
C LYS A 208 -13.76 0.26 -24.48
N TYR A 209 -13.31 0.94 -23.43
CA TYR A 209 -13.23 0.38 -22.08
C TYR A 209 -14.40 0.78 -21.18
N ILE A 210 -15.40 1.51 -21.68
CA ILE A 210 -16.50 2.01 -20.85
C ILE A 210 -17.23 0.87 -20.13
N ASP A 211 -17.37 -0.28 -20.78
CA ASP A 211 -18.03 -1.47 -20.25
C ASP A 211 -17.16 -2.26 -19.25
N ASN A 212 -15.88 -1.89 -19.06
CA ASN A 212 -15.00 -2.48 -18.05
C ASN A 212 -15.11 -1.78 -16.69
N PHE A 213 -15.82 -0.65 -16.60
CA PHE A 213 -16.01 0.12 -15.38
C PHE A 213 -17.37 -0.19 -14.75
N HIS A 214 -17.36 -0.60 -13.49
CA HIS A 214 -18.55 -1.04 -12.78
C HIS A 214 -18.68 -0.37 -11.42
N GLN A 215 -19.87 0.12 -11.09
CA GLN A 215 -20.18 0.53 -9.72
C GLN A 215 -20.08 -0.67 -8.78
N PHE A 216 -19.26 -0.56 -7.72
CA PHE A 216 -18.98 -1.67 -6.81
C PHE A 216 -20.27 -2.22 -6.18
N ASP A 217 -21.08 -1.35 -5.58
CA ASP A 217 -22.28 -1.75 -4.82
C ASP A 217 -23.35 -2.44 -5.67
N LEU A 218 -23.39 -2.13 -6.98
CA LEU A 218 -24.38 -2.66 -7.91
C LEU A 218 -23.92 -3.96 -8.59
N HIS A 219 -22.64 -4.03 -8.95
CA HIS A 219 -22.16 -5.04 -9.89
C HIS A 219 -21.22 -6.07 -9.25
N PHE A 220 -20.37 -5.68 -8.29
CA PHE A 220 -19.30 -6.55 -7.81
C PHE A 220 -19.84 -7.84 -7.19
N LYS A 221 -20.73 -7.72 -6.20
CA LYS A 221 -21.35 -8.89 -5.54
C LYS A 221 -22.18 -9.73 -6.51
N ARG A 222 -22.86 -9.09 -7.47
CA ARG A 222 -23.63 -9.79 -8.51
C ARG A 222 -22.71 -10.61 -9.40
N HIS A 223 -21.63 -10.03 -9.90
CA HIS A 223 -20.66 -10.73 -10.75
C HIS A 223 -19.92 -11.83 -9.98
N CYS A 224 -19.61 -11.63 -8.69
CA CYS A 224 -19.12 -12.69 -7.80
C CYS A 224 -20.12 -13.86 -7.74
N LYS A 225 -21.39 -13.60 -7.42
CA LYS A 225 -22.43 -14.63 -7.29
C LYS A 225 -22.69 -15.39 -8.59
N GLU A 226 -22.66 -14.70 -9.72
CA GLU A 226 -22.89 -15.29 -11.04
C GLU A 226 -21.66 -15.98 -11.64
N GLY A 227 -20.48 -15.84 -11.03
CA GLY A 227 -19.23 -16.39 -11.57
C GLY A 227 -18.78 -15.68 -12.86
N LYS A 228 -18.92 -14.35 -12.89
CA LYS A 228 -18.64 -13.50 -14.06
C LYS A 228 -17.51 -12.50 -13.82
N LEU A 229 -16.68 -12.69 -12.80
CA LEU A 229 -15.51 -11.85 -12.64
C LEU A 229 -14.52 -12.08 -13.81
N PRO A 230 -13.97 -11.00 -14.40
CA PRO A 230 -12.97 -11.11 -15.46
C PRO A 230 -11.63 -11.66 -14.91
N ASN A 231 -10.61 -11.77 -15.76
CA ASN A 231 -9.31 -12.34 -15.36
C ASN A 231 -8.51 -11.41 -14.44
N TYR A 232 -8.59 -10.09 -14.65
CA TYR A 232 -7.93 -9.10 -13.82
C TYR A 232 -8.95 -8.10 -13.26
N VAL A 233 -9.15 -8.12 -11.95
CA VAL A 233 -10.15 -7.32 -11.25
C VAL A 233 -9.44 -6.32 -10.36
N VAL A 234 -9.83 -5.05 -10.46
CA VAL A 234 -9.38 -4.01 -9.54
C VAL A 234 -10.59 -3.53 -8.74
N VAL A 235 -10.45 -3.48 -7.43
CA VAL A 235 -11.45 -2.93 -6.51
C VAL A 235 -10.94 -1.58 -5.99
N GLU A 236 -11.70 -0.53 -6.25
CA GLU A 236 -11.39 0.87 -5.92
C GLU A 236 -12.35 1.38 -4.86
N GLN A 237 -11.79 1.94 -3.80
CA GLN A 237 -12.47 2.24 -2.55
C GLN A 237 -13.03 3.67 -2.54
N ARG A 238 -13.59 4.09 -1.41
CA ARG A 238 -13.90 5.50 -1.18
C ARG A 238 -12.70 6.21 -0.58
N TYR A 239 -11.97 6.92 -1.43
CA TYR A 239 -10.83 7.77 -1.05
C TYR A 239 -11.20 9.05 -0.28
N ILE A 240 -12.49 9.37 -0.25
CA ILE A 240 -12.98 10.60 0.39
C ILE A 240 -14.16 10.23 1.27
N GLY A 241 -14.03 10.53 2.56
CA GLY A 241 -15.13 10.41 3.52
C GLY A 241 -15.97 11.68 3.63
N ILE A 242 -17.28 11.52 3.69
CA ILE A 242 -18.20 12.52 4.24
C ILE A 242 -18.89 11.94 5.48
N LYS A 243 -19.48 12.78 6.34
CA LYS A 243 -20.07 12.33 7.63
C LYS A 243 -21.03 11.14 7.52
N SER A 244 -21.79 11.03 6.43
CA SER A 244 -22.74 9.94 6.19
C SER A 244 -22.16 8.74 5.43
N LEU A 245 -20.96 8.89 4.86
CA LEU A 245 -20.31 7.89 4.02
C LEU A 245 -18.79 8.02 4.21
N PRO A 246 -18.22 7.40 5.27
CA PRO A 246 -16.80 7.54 5.58
C PRO A 246 -15.92 6.89 4.50
N GLY A 247 -14.67 7.38 4.42
CA GLY A 247 -13.63 6.73 3.65
C GLY A 247 -13.32 5.36 4.24
N ASN A 248 -12.95 4.40 3.39
CA ASN A 248 -12.73 3.00 3.77
C ASN A 248 -11.44 2.43 3.19
N ASP A 249 -10.47 3.30 2.94
CA ASP A 249 -9.17 3.07 2.31
C ASP A 249 -8.01 2.93 3.31
N ASP A 250 -8.30 2.94 4.62
CA ASP A 250 -7.33 3.02 5.72
C ASP A 250 -6.47 4.31 5.77
N HIS A 251 -6.64 5.30 4.90
CA HIS A 251 -5.85 6.54 4.90
C HIS A 251 -6.08 7.35 6.21
N PRO A 252 -5.07 7.87 6.93
CA PRO A 252 -5.29 8.81 8.03
C PRO A 252 -6.05 10.08 7.57
N SER A 253 -7.14 10.53 8.16
CA SER A 253 -7.70 10.20 9.47
C SER A 253 -8.93 9.27 9.40
N HIS A 254 -9.13 8.56 8.29
CA HIS A 254 -10.19 7.56 8.17
C HIS A 254 -10.01 6.45 9.22
N ASP A 255 -11.14 5.96 9.73
CA ASP A 255 -11.17 4.91 10.73
C ASP A 255 -10.86 3.56 10.06
N VAL A 256 -9.79 2.90 10.52
CA VAL A 256 -9.37 1.60 9.98
C VAL A 256 -10.45 0.52 10.12
N SER A 257 -11.41 0.68 11.02
CA SER A 257 -12.56 -0.24 11.13
C SER A 257 -13.44 -0.23 9.87
N ASP A 258 -13.51 0.89 9.14
CA ASP A 258 -14.25 0.95 7.87
C ASP A 258 -13.48 0.27 6.73
N GLY A 259 -12.14 0.37 6.72
CA GLY A 259 -11.29 -0.42 5.83
C GLY A 259 -11.35 -1.92 6.11
N GLN A 260 -11.29 -2.32 7.40
CA GLN A 260 -11.51 -3.72 7.82
C GLN A 260 -12.85 -4.26 7.30
N LYS A 261 -13.95 -3.50 7.47
CA LYS A 261 -15.29 -3.88 6.98
C LYS A 261 -15.30 -4.04 5.46
N PHE A 262 -14.62 -3.15 4.73
CA PHE A 262 -14.56 -3.21 3.27
C PHE A 262 -13.77 -4.42 2.77
N VAL A 263 -12.59 -4.70 3.34
CA VAL A 263 -11.81 -5.90 3.00
C VAL A 263 -12.62 -7.17 3.30
N LYS A 264 -13.32 -7.21 4.43
CA LYS A 264 -14.23 -8.32 4.78
C LYS A 264 -15.35 -8.48 3.75
N GLU A 265 -15.97 -7.39 3.34
CA GLU A 265 -17.04 -7.40 2.34
C GLU A 265 -16.57 -7.95 0.98
N VAL A 266 -15.38 -7.53 0.54
CA VAL A 266 -14.75 -8.05 -0.68
C VAL A 266 -14.45 -9.54 -0.53
N TYR A 267 -13.79 -9.94 0.56
CA TYR A 267 -13.45 -11.34 0.84
C TYR A 267 -14.68 -12.25 0.88
N GLU A 268 -15.75 -11.87 1.58
CA GLU A 268 -16.97 -12.68 1.69
C GLU A 268 -17.66 -12.84 0.34
N ALA A 269 -17.70 -11.77 -0.49
CA ALA A 269 -18.24 -11.85 -1.84
C ALA A 269 -17.44 -12.83 -2.71
N LEU A 270 -16.11 -12.75 -2.67
CA LEU A 270 -15.21 -13.64 -3.43
C LEU A 270 -15.30 -15.09 -2.97
N ARG A 271 -15.27 -15.33 -1.65
CA ARG A 271 -15.33 -16.68 -1.07
C ARG A 271 -16.67 -17.37 -1.33
N SER A 272 -17.75 -16.61 -1.47
CA SER A 272 -19.07 -17.14 -1.85
C SER A 272 -19.24 -17.39 -3.36
N SER A 273 -18.28 -16.97 -4.18
CA SER A 273 -18.35 -17.10 -5.64
C SER A 273 -18.12 -18.55 -6.09
N PRO A 274 -18.82 -19.03 -7.15
CA PRO A 274 -18.44 -20.28 -7.81
C PRO A 274 -17.02 -20.23 -8.41
N GLN A 275 -16.42 -19.05 -8.59
CA GLN A 275 -15.03 -18.89 -9.04
C GLN A 275 -13.99 -18.97 -7.90
N TRP A 276 -14.38 -19.20 -6.64
CA TRP A 276 -13.46 -19.18 -5.49
C TRP A 276 -12.20 -20.04 -5.68
N ASN A 277 -12.35 -21.25 -6.23
CA ASN A 277 -11.23 -22.16 -6.49
C ASN A 277 -10.33 -21.74 -7.66
N GLU A 278 -10.63 -20.63 -8.33
CA GLU A 278 -9.86 -20.07 -9.44
C GLU A 278 -9.40 -18.63 -9.14
N LEU A 279 -9.58 -18.17 -7.89
CA LEU A 279 -9.34 -16.80 -7.46
C LEU A 279 -8.05 -16.66 -6.63
N LEU A 280 -7.33 -15.57 -6.89
CA LEU A 280 -6.34 -14.99 -5.99
C LEU A 280 -6.79 -13.57 -5.62
N PHE A 281 -7.03 -13.32 -4.35
CA PHE A 281 -7.28 -11.99 -3.83
C PHE A 281 -6.01 -11.42 -3.18
N VAL A 282 -5.63 -10.22 -3.60
CA VAL A 282 -4.41 -9.53 -3.18
C VAL A 282 -4.81 -8.23 -2.51
N VAL A 283 -4.52 -8.12 -1.22
CA VAL A 283 -4.66 -6.88 -0.45
C VAL A 283 -3.27 -6.32 -0.22
N VAL A 284 -3.00 -5.14 -0.75
CA VAL A 284 -1.73 -4.44 -0.60
C VAL A 284 -1.98 -2.99 -0.21
N TYR A 285 -0.92 -2.26 0.10
CA TYR A 285 -0.96 -0.81 0.33
C TYR A 285 -0.09 -0.10 -0.70
N ASP A 286 -0.37 1.17 -0.94
CA ASP A 286 0.40 2.02 -1.84
C ASP A 286 1.75 2.43 -1.25
N GLU A 287 1.75 3.00 -0.05
CA GLU A 287 2.90 3.49 0.70
C GLU A 287 2.63 3.46 2.22
N HIS A 288 3.62 3.89 3.02
CA HIS A 288 3.65 3.61 4.46
C HIS A 288 3.00 4.69 5.34
N GLY A 289 2.57 5.81 4.78
CA GLY A 289 1.87 6.89 5.47
C GLY A 289 2.71 7.61 6.52
N GLY A 290 4.05 7.47 6.45
CA GLY A 290 4.96 8.01 7.46
C GLY A 290 5.05 7.18 8.74
N PHE A 291 4.34 6.05 8.84
CA PHE A 291 4.40 5.18 10.01
C PHE A 291 5.68 4.34 10.04
N TYR A 292 6.18 4.08 11.25
CA TYR A 292 7.41 3.34 11.46
C TYR A 292 7.37 1.94 10.85
N ASP A 293 8.49 1.51 10.28
CA ASP A 293 8.80 0.11 10.01
C ASP A 293 10.28 -0.13 10.30
N HIS A 294 10.59 -1.27 10.93
CA HIS A 294 11.94 -1.59 11.37
C HIS A 294 12.81 -2.19 10.27
N VAL A 295 12.23 -2.64 9.14
CA VAL A 295 12.97 -3.36 8.11
C VAL A 295 13.64 -2.39 7.14
N PRO A 296 14.98 -2.46 6.98
CA PRO A 296 15.70 -1.63 6.02
C PRO A 296 15.16 -1.82 4.59
N THR A 297 14.90 -0.70 3.90
CA THR A 297 14.43 -0.73 2.51
C THR A 297 15.52 -1.19 1.51
N PRO A 298 15.17 -1.96 0.46
CA PRO A 298 16.10 -2.27 -0.61
C PRO A 298 16.54 -1.02 -1.40
N ASN A 299 17.85 -0.79 -1.46
CA ASN A 299 18.47 0.31 -2.21
C ASN A 299 19.62 -0.13 -3.14
N VAL A 300 19.72 -1.44 -3.40
CA VAL A 300 20.72 -2.04 -4.30
C VAL A 300 20.01 -2.93 -5.32
N GLY A 301 20.36 -2.78 -6.59
CA GLY A 301 19.84 -3.63 -7.67
C GLY A 301 18.35 -3.43 -7.97
N VAL A 302 17.76 -2.32 -7.51
CA VAL A 302 16.37 -1.97 -7.81
C VAL A 302 16.26 -1.59 -9.30
N PRO A 303 15.36 -2.24 -10.06
CA PRO A 303 15.23 -1.98 -11.48
C PRO A 303 14.52 -0.64 -11.75
N ASN A 304 15.02 0.09 -12.76
CA ASN A 304 14.34 1.23 -13.37
C ASN A 304 13.94 0.83 -14.81
N PRO A 305 12.75 0.25 -15.02
CA PRO A 305 12.39 -0.41 -16.28
C PRO A 305 12.16 0.54 -17.44
N ASP A 306 11.82 1.81 -17.20
CA ASP A 306 11.60 2.81 -18.25
C ASP A 306 12.76 3.81 -18.41
N GLY A 307 13.81 3.69 -17.59
CA GLY A 307 15.02 4.50 -17.64
C GLY A 307 14.79 5.98 -17.37
N ARG A 308 13.64 6.35 -16.78
CA ARG A 308 13.33 7.76 -16.51
C ARG A 308 14.06 8.24 -15.27
N VAL A 309 14.29 9.54 -15.24
CA VAL A 309 14.74 10.28 -14.06
C VAL A 309 13.60 11.18 -13.62
N GLY A 310 13.35 11.25 -12.31
CA GLY A 310 12.33 12.09 -11.74
C GLY A 310 12.62 13.57 -11.97
N PRO A 311 11.59 14.45 -11.89
CA PRO A 311 11.80 15.88 -12.06
C PRO A 311 12.66 16.49 -10.94
N ALA A 312 13.15 17.70 -11.17
CA ALA A 312 13.70 18.54 -10.12
C ALA A 312 12.63 18.80 -9.03
N PRO A 313 13.04 18.97 -7.75
CA PRO A 313 14.42 19.07 -7.30
C PRO A 313 15.10 17.71 -7.03
N TYR A 314 14.34 16.62 -6.96
CA TYR A 314 14.87 15.33 -6.49
C TYR A 314 15.75 14.61 -7.50
N ASN A 315 15.48 14.75 -8.81
CA ASN A 315 16.19 14.05 -9.88
C ASN A 315 16.35 12.54 -9.59
N PHE A 316 15.29 11.94 -9.05
CA PHE A 316 15.31 10.59 -8.51
C PHE A 316 15.56 9.56 -9.61
N GLN A 317 16.52 8.65 -9.40
CA GLN A 317 16.94 7.67 -10.40
C GLN A 317 16.09 6.40 -10.43
N PHE A 318 15.09 6.28 -9.52
CA PHE A 318 14.29 5.07 -9.36
C PHE A 318 15.14 3.84 -9.03
N ASP A 319 16.16 4.04 -8.19
CA ASP A 319 17.21 3.07 -7.83
C ASP A 319 17.07 2.52 -6.40
N ARG A 320 15.95 2.82 -5.73
CA ARG A 320 15.59 2.31 -4.40
C ARG A 320 14.09 2.20 -4.24
N LEU A 321 13.66 1.28 -3.39
CA LEU A 321 12.26 1.12 -2.99
C LEU A 321 11.90 2.06 -1.84
N GLY A 322 10.62 2.10 -1.48
CA GLY A 322 10.14 2.75 -0.27
C GLY A 322 10.08 1.82 0.93
N VAL A 323 9.32 2.21 1.94
CA VAL A 323 9.17 1.47 3.19
C VAL A 323 8.30 0.23 2.97
N ARG A 324 8.48 -0.78 3.83
CA ARG A 324 7.68 -2.01 3.80
C ARG A 324 6.21 -1.70 4.12
N VAL A 325 5.30 -2.33 3.38
CA VAL A 325 3.85 -2.15 3.51
C VAL A 325 3.14 -3.50 3.62
N PRO A 326 1.91 -3.56 4.17
CA PRO A 326 1.17 -4.81 4.26
C PRO A 326 0.87 -5.41 2.89
N ALA A 327 0.99 -6.74 2.79
CA ALA A 327 0.60 -7.52 1.61
C ALA A 327 0.07 -8.88 2.05
N ILE A 328 -1.21 -9.14 1.76
CA ILE A 328 -1.92 -10.37 2.13
C ILE A 328 -2.43 -11.03 0.85
N LEU A 329 -2.09 -12.30 0.66
CA LEU A 329 -2.51 -13.12 -0.47
C LEU A 329 -3.52 -14.16 0.00
N VAL A 330 -4.72 -14.13 -0.57
CA VAL A 330 -5.87 -14.92 -0.15
C VAL A 330 -6.36 -15.81 -1.30
N SER A 331 -6.28 -17.12 -1.11
CA SER A 331 -6.71 -18.12 -2.10
C SER A 331 -6.93 -19.47 -1.41
N PRO A 332 -7.86 -20.33 -1.86
CA PRO A 332 -8.01 -21.68 -1.30
C PRO A 332 -6.80 -22.59 -1.53
N TRP A 333 -5.86 -22.19 -2.38
CA TRP A 333 -4.63 -22.93 -2.69
C TRP A 333 -3.45 -22.56 -1.80
N ILE A 334 -3.60 -21.55 -0.93
CA ILE A 334 -2.58 -21.13 0.00
C ILE A 334 -2.71 -21.94 1.29
N GLU A 335 -1.60 -22.48 1.76
CA GLU A 335 -1.55 -23.18 3.05
C GLU A 335 -1.79 -22.20 4.20
N ARG A 336 -2.48 -22.70 5.23
CA ARG A 336 -2.90 -21.91 6.38
C ARG A 336 -1.70 -21.27 7.09
N GLY A 337 -1.74 -19.96 7.30
CA GLY A 337 -0.74 -19.23 8.09
C GLY A 337 0.65 -19.14 7.47
N THR A 338 0.76 -19.24 6.13
CA THR A 338 2.06 -19.18 5.45
C THR A 338 2.68 -17.79 5.55
N GLY A 339 3.80 -17.64 6.24
CA GLY A 339 4.61 -16.41 6.21
C GLY A 339 5.96 -16.67 5.57
N LYS A 340 6.11 -16.44 4.26
CA LYS A 340 7.39 -16.39 3.52
C LYS A 340 7.25 -15.58 2.24
#